data_AF-A0A814TBQ2-F1
#
_entry.id   AF-A0A814TBQ2-F1
#
_cell.length_a   1.000
_cell.length_b   1.000
_cell.length_c   1.000
_cell.angle_alpha   90.00
_cell.angle_beta   90.00
_cell.angle_gamma   90.00
#
_symmetry.space_group_name_H-M   'P 1'
#
loop_
_entity.id
_entity.type
_entity.pdbx_description
1 polymer ?
#
loop_
_entity_poly.entity_id
_entity_poly.type
_entity_poly.pdbx_seq_one_letter_code
_entity_poly.pdbx_strand_id
1 'polypeptide(L)'
;MNLAITLNPNASPFHPLAQLNKKEVAFNRLKSWGFSAKFEEMVEAVIDEWYKAGTLNGLLNQWELYAQTDFSSKQIPLHVLCYNVQGWGTRALEAIDLVFQTDASICVFTETGQLWNTSRMPHFNTFHQKGTNKSGGVCVAVGKHLKANQIDCDIENTVVVDIYGLTVSMRIIGIYWPQEQKRNLQMINPFLIENTIITGDFNAAMQEWGSPSSDKRGKTLKEWIEKNTLAFIPSTAHSSKRSLRHIDLTFSNLEGLNSETMLVGTSDHWPILLTCVNADFDTSNMFPHVQWLLFQAVLALLQEFWVDEQERRDSHDRPEKAFWNYLSRVYKPKTLPFFKLAVNGKSLSDEQEITDELYKYYEEQFQPPSIDKNDPHDAEIDKEYIEMKKVLETSNEPVRATSIFEITKYIKKLKGKKSAGYDSVSNYMLKLLPPGYVDCLTKCFNKWLTECSYPEPWKMAKIIILSTLKAGVPRCDQTRPISLLATHSKLFEKVLLERVRHWAESQQLVPIEQSGFRP
;
A
#
# COMPACT_ATOMS: atom_id res chain seq x y z
N MET A 1 -0.87 -20.98 -20.64
CA MET A 1 0.27 -20.62 -21.50
C MET A 1 1.46 -20.35 -20.58
N ASN A 2 2.50 -21.19 -20.70
CA ASN A 2 3.55 -21.44 -19.71
C ASN A 2 4.36 -20.19 -19.31
N LEU A 3 4.14 -19.69 -18.09
CA LEU A 3 5.02 -18.74 -17.39
C LEU A 3 6.08 -19.51 -16.59
N ALA A 4 6.95 -20.21 -17.29
CA ALA A 4 8.16 -20.78 -16.71
C ALA A 4 9.23 -19.69 -16.62
N ILE A 5 9.11 -18.80 -15.63
CA ILE A 5 10.29 -18.13 -15.09
C ILE A 5 10.94 -19.19 -14.21
N THR A 6 12.06 -19.74 -14.69
CA THR A 6 12.84 -20.78 -14.02
C THR A 6 13.44 -20.25 -12.71
N LEU A 7 12.61 -20.14 -11.67
CA LEU A 7 12.99 -20.65 -10.36
C LEU A 7 13.19 -22.14 -10.62
N ASN A 8 14.44 -22.62 -10.64
CA ASN A 8 14.65 -24.05 -10.78
C ASN A 8 13.89 -24.71 -9.60
N PRO A 9 12.82 -25.49 -9.83
CA PRO A 9 12.04 -26.08 -8.74
C PRO A 9 12.88 -27.07 -7.93
N ASN A 10 13.99 -27.54 -8.51
CA ASN A 10 14.99 -28.40 -7.89
C ASN A 10 16.24 -27.63 -7.42
N ALA A 11 16.30 -26.30 -7.57
CA ALA A 11 17.30 -25.54 -6.84
C ALA A 11 16.94 -25.70 -5.36
N SER A 12 17.89 -26.21 -4.60
CA SER A 12 17.89 -26.12 -3.15
C SER A 12 18.66 -24.85 -2.79
N PRO A 13 17.99 -23.70 -2.58
CA PRO A 13 18.53 -22.66 -1.71
C PRO A 13 18.87 -23.19 -0.30
N PHE A 14 18.37 -24.38 0.04
CA PHE A 14 18.19 -24.86 1.40
C PHE A 14 18.85 -26.24 1.59
N HIS A 15 20.17 -26.24 1.78
CA HIS A 15 20.85 -27.34 2.48
C HIS A 15 21.45 -26.79 3.78
N PRO A 16 21.42 -27.55 4.89
CA PRO A 16 21.50 -27.07 6.24
C PRO A 16 22.96 -26.89 6.63
N LEU A 17 23.45 -25.67 6.50
CA LEU A 17 24.19 -25.12 7.62
C LEU A 17 23.19 -24.20 8.32
N ALA A 18 22.50 -24.77 9.30
CA ALA A 18 21.67 -24.06 10.25
C ALA A 18 22.49 -22.94 10.88
N GLN A 19 22.47 -21.76 10.29
CA GLN A 19 22.71 -20.54 11.04
C GLN A 19 21.33 -20.13 11.52
N LEU A 20 20.98 -20.53 12.75
CA LEU A 20 19.82 -20.01 13.51
C LEU A 20 19.64 -18.49 13.33
N ASN A 21 20.77 -17.78 13.14
CA ASN A 21 20.85 -16.38 12.81
C ASN A 21 20.06 -15.94 11.55
N LYS A 22 19.97 -16.74 10.47
CA LYS A 22 19.22 -16.33 9.26
C LYS A 22 17.70 -16.31 9.46
N LYS A 23 17.15 -17.31 10.16
CA LYS A 23 15.73 -17.33 10.56
C LYS A 23 15.40 -16.11 11.41
N GLU A 24 16.24 -15.86 12.40
CA GLU A 24 16.10 -14.75 13.35
C GLU A 24 16.28 -13.38 12.68
N VAL A 25 17.21 -13.25 11.72
CA VAL A 25 17.40 -12.04 10.90
C VAL A 25 16.18 -11.76 10.02
N ALA A 26 15.63 -12.79 9.36
CA ALA A 26 14.41 -12.63 8.56
C ALA A 26 13.22 -12.21 9.44
N PHE A 27 13.07 -12.84 10.60
CA PHE A 27 12.02 -12.51 11.56
C PHE A 27 12.16 -11.10 12.13
N ASN A 28 13.36 -10.70 12.57
CA ASN A 28 13.64 -9.36 13.08
C ASN A 28 13.43 -8.27 12.01
N ARG A 29 13.74 -8.58 10.73
CA ARG A 29 13.43 -7.67 9.62
C ARG A 29 11.92 -7.50 9.44
N LEU A 30 11.15 -8.58 9.51
CA LEU A 30 9.69 -8.50 9.41
C LEU A 30 9.09 -7.77 10.61
N LYS A 31 9.62 -7.96 11.83
CA LYS A 31 9.24 -7.17 13.00
C LYS A 31 9.44 -5.66 12.81
N SER A 32 10.51 -5.26 12.11
CA SER A 32 10.74 -3.84 11.80
C SER A 32 9.65 -3.20 10.93
N TRP A 33 8.75 -3.98 10.32
CA TRP A 33 7.63 -3.48 9.51
C TRP A 33 6.37 -3.21 10.35
N GLY A 34 6.41 -3.45 11.67
CA GLY A 34 5.39 -2.95 12.61
C GLY A 34 4.06 -3.71 12.60
N PHE A 35 4.12 -5.04 12.46
CA PHE A 35 2.91 -5.87 12.45
C PHE A 35 2.31 -6.12 13.85
N SER A 36 1.04 -6.56 13.90
CA SER A 36 0.35 -6.91 15.16
C SER A 36 0.85 -8.24 15.75
N ALA A 37 0.68 -8.46 17.06
CA ALA A 37 1.14 -9.68 17.74
C ALA A 37 0.54 -10.99 17.15
N LYS A 38 -0.76 -10.99 16.82
CA LYS A 38 -1.43 -12.11 16.14
C LYS A 38 -0.77 -12.43 14.79
N PHE A 39 -0.24 -11.41 14.13
CA PHE A 39 0.43 -11.57 12.86
C PHE A 39 1.88 -12.07 13.02
N GLU A 40 2.58 -11.67 14.09
CA GLU A 40 3.91 -12.22 14.40
C GLU A 40 3.88 -13.74 14.53
N GLU A 41 2.87 -14.29 15.22
CA GLU A 41 2.69 -15.75 15.35
C GLU A 41 2.50 -16.43 13.99
N MET A 42 1.69 -15.85 13.11
CA MET A 42 1.46 -16.39 11.77
C MET A 42 2.73 -16.33 10.92
N VAL A 43 3.48 -15.23 10.97
CA VAL A 43 4.76 -15.08 10.27
C VAL A 43 5.77 -16.09 10.79
N GLU A 44 5.87 -16.27 12.11
CA GLU A 44 6.76 -17.26 12.69
C GLU A 44 6.44 -18.68 12.20
N ALA A 45 5.16 -19.04 12.14
CA ALA A 45 4.71 -20.32 11.60
C ALA A 45 5.08 -20.50 10.11
N VAL A 46 4.86 -19.47 9.28
CA VAL A 46 5.23 -19.49 7.85
C VAL A 46 6.75 -19.61 7.67
N ILE A 47 7.53 -18.89 8.47
CA ILE A 47 8.99 -18.98 8.47
C ILE A 47 9.43 -20.39 8.89
N ASP A 48 8.81 -20.98 9.90
CA ASP A 48 9.11 -22.34 10.33
C ASP A 48 8.81 -23.38 9.24
N GLU A 49 7.66 -23.26 8.57
CA GLU A 49 7.31 -24.11 7.44
C GLU A 49 8.32 -23.93 6.28
N TRP A 50 8.65 -22.68 5.97
CA TRP A 50 9.64 -22.31 4.96
C TRP A 50 11.01 -22.97 5.19
N TYR A 51 11.52 -22.90 6.41
CA TYR A 51 12.82 -23.50 6.76
C TYR A 51 12.75 -25.03 6.90
N LYS A 52 11.58 -25.62 7.14
CA LYS A 52 11.37 -27.09 7.21
C LYS A 52 11.25 -27.75 5.84
N ALA A 53 10.69 -27.06 4.84
CA ALA A 53 10.36 -27.65 3.54
C ALA A 53 11.58 -28.02 2.66
N GLY A 54 12.76 -27.48 2.94
CA GLY A 54 14.03 -27.83 2.28
C GLY A 54 14.17 -27.47 0.78
N THR A 55 13.07 -27.16 0.10
CA THR A 55 13.02 -26.61 -1.28
C THR A 55 11.78 -25.73 -1.44
N LEU A 56 11.84 -24.74 -2.35
CA LEU A 56 10.67 -23.92 -2.66
C LEU A 56 9.56 -24.79 -3.27
N ASN A 57 9.92 -25.75 -4.11
CA ASN A 57 8.94 -26.66 -4.69
C ASN A 57 8.36 -27.63 -3.64
N GLY A 58 9.15 -28.06 -2.65
CA GLY A 58 8.66 -28.81 -1.50
C GLY A 58 7.66 -28.01 -0.66
N LEU A 59 7.95 -26.73 -0.42
CA LEU A 59 7.02 -25.82 0.28
C LEU A 59 5.74 -25.61 -0.53
N LEU A 60 5.87 -25.30 -1.83
CA LEU A 60 4.72 -25.10 -2.72
C LEU A 60 3.88 -26.37 -2.83
N ASN A 61 4.50 -27.55 -2.91
CA ASN A 61 3.78 -28.83 -2.89
C ASN A 61 3.08 -29.07 -1.55
N GLN A 62 3.68 -28.71 -0.42
CA GLN A 62 3.01 -28.78 0.89
C GLN A 62 1.80 -27.85 0.92
N TRP A 63 1.94 -26.61 0.50
CA TRP A 63 0.85 -25.65 0.40
C TRP A 63 -0.23 -26.08 -0.58
N GLU A 64 0.16 -26.70 -1.70
CA GLU A 64 -0.78 -27.24 -2.68
C GLU A 64 -1.53 -28.45 -2.13
N LEU A 65 -0.88 -29.34 -1.38
CA LEU A 65 -1.54 -30.42 -0.63
C LEU A 65 -2.50 -29.86 0.43
N TYR A 66 -2.14 -28.79 1.14
CA TYR A 66 -3.03 -28.08 2.06
C TYR A 66 -4.20 -27.40 1.35
N ALA A 67 -4.00 -26.90 0.13
CA ALA A 67 -5.07 -26.32 -0.68
C ALA A 67 -5.98 -27.41 -1.28
N GLN A 68 -5.45 -28.61 -1.52
CA GLN A 68 -6.18 -29.77 -2.05
C GLN A 68 -6.87 -30.61 -0.97
N THR A 69 -6.45 -30.52 0.31
CA THR A 69 -7.28 -31.02 1.40
C THR A 69 -8.57 -30.24 1.39
N ASP A 70 -9.67 -30.91 1.01
CA ASP A 70 -11.03 -30.38 0.99
C ASP A 70 -11.27 -29.54 2.24
N PHE A 71 -11.12 -28.22 2.12
CA PHE A 71 -11.96 -27.33 2.88
C PHE A 71 -13.33 -27.55 2.27
N SER A 72 -14.06 -28.55 2.81
CA SER A 72 -15.51 -28.64 2.66
C SER A 72 -16.03 -27.22 2.66
N SER A 73 -16.66 -26.79 1.56
CA SER A 73 -17.15 -25.41 1.33
C SER A 73 -17.39 -24.71 2.65
N LYS A 74 -16.45 -23.84 3.07
CA LYS A 74 -16.62 -23.16 4.36
C LYS A 74 -17.70 -22.14 4.15
N GLN A 75 -18.86 -22.38 4.76
CA GLN A 75 -19.87 -21.36 4.93
C GLN A 75 -19.28 -20.32 5.87
N ILE A 76 -18.90 -19.18 5.30
CA ILE A 76 -18.45 -18.02 6.06
C ILE A 76 -19.63 -17.05 6.20
N PRO A 77 -19.74 -16.36 7.35
CA PRO A 77 -20.79 -15.37 7.54
C PRO A 77 -20.65 -14.24 6.51
N LEU A 78 -21.79 -13.71 6.08
CA LEU A 78 -21.83 -12.59 5.15
C LEU A 78 -21.34 -11.31 5.82
N HIS A 79 -20.33 -10.69 5.22
CA HIS A 79 -19.85 -9.37 5.59
C HIS A 79 -20.38 -8.30 4.64
N VAL A 80 -20.95 -7.23 5.21
CA VAL A 80 -21.41 -6.04 4.48
C VAL A 80 -20.67 -4.80 5.01
N LEU A 81 -19.89 -4.14 4.16
CA LEU A 81 -19.17 -2.92 4.53
C LEU A 81 -19.99 -1.67 4.17
N CYS A 82 -20.26 -0.82 5.15
CA CYS A 82 -20.95 0.45 4.96
C CYS A 82 -19.97 1.60 5.20
N TYR A 83 -19.82 2.50 4.23
CA TYR A 83 -18.84 3.58 4.36
C TYR A 83 -19.26 4.85 3.60
N ASN A 84 -19.40 5.96 4.31
CA ASN A 84 -19.44 7.29 3.70
C ASN A 84 -18.02 7.67 3.24
N VAL A 85 -17.78 7.61 1.93
CA VAL A 85 -16.45 7.82 1.34
C VAL A 85 -16.11 9.29 1.11
N GLN A 86 -17.08 10.19 1.28
CA GLN A 86 -16.90 11.64 1.11
C GLN A 86 -16.20 12.01 -0.23
N GLY A 87 -16.58 11.32 -1.31
CA GLY A 87 -16.01 11.43 -2.65
C GLY A 87 -15.22 10.19 -3.08
N TRP A 88 -15.80 9.40 -3.98
CA TRP A 88 -15.15 8.20 -4.53
C TRP A 88 -13.86 8.53 -5.29
N GLY A 89 -13.86 9.63 -6.04
CA GLY A 89 -12.72 10.00 -6.89
C GLY A 89 -11.40 10.16 -6.13
N THR A 90 -11.45 10.54 -4.85
CA THR A 90 -10.28 10.70 -3.99
C THR A 90 -10.03 9.49 -3.10
N ARG A 91 -11.06 8.78 -2.64
CA ARG A 91 -10.94 7.72 -1.62
C ARG A 91 -11.21 6.29 -2.11
N ALA A 92 -11.39 6.08 -3.41
CA ALA A 92 -11.65 4.74 -3.96
C ALA A 92 -10.61 3.69 -3.55
N LEU A 93 -9.31 4.04 -3.57
CA LEU A 93 -8.25 3.09 -3.23
C LEU A 93 -8.30 2.66 -1.76
N GLU A 94 -8.57 3.60 -0.85
CA GLU A 94 -8.75 3.31 0.57
C GLU A 94 -10.00 2.44 0.80
N ALA A 95 -11.12 2.78 0.16
CA ALA A 95 -12.34 2.00 0.26
C ALA A 95 -12.14 0.57 -0.28
N ILE A 96 -11.44 0.42 -1.40
CA ILE A 96 -11.11 -0.89 -1.98
C ILE A 96 -10.20 -1.70 -1.04
N ASP A 97 -9.17 -1.08 -0.47
CA ASP A 97 -8.28 -1.73 0.49
C ASP A 97 -9.06 -2.24 1.72
N LEU A 98 -9.97 -1.42 2.25
CA LEU A 98 -10.81 -1.80 3.38
C LEU A 98 -11.72 -2.99 3.07
N VAL A 99 -12.27 -3.07 1.85
CA VAL A 99 -13.08 -4.22 1.43
C VAL A 99 -12.26 -5.51 1.45
N PHE A 100 -11.02 -5.47 0.98
CA PHE A 100 -10.12 -6.62 1.05
C PHE A 100 -9.69 -6.96 2.48
N GLN A 101 -9.56 -5.98 3.36
CA GLN A 101 -9.22 -6.23 4.77
C GLN A 101 -10.38 -6.84 5.57
N THR A 102 -11.63 -6.59 5.15
CA THR A 102 -12.85 -7.03 5.85
C THR A 102 -13.50 -8.27 5.24
N ASP A 103 -12.99 -8.74 4.09
CA ASP A 103 -13.62 -9.80 3.29
C ASP A 103 -15.09 -9.49 2.96
N ALA A 104 -15.43 -8.19 2.84
CA ALA A 104 -16.79 -7.76 2.58
C ALA A 104 -17.26 -8.25 1.21
N SER A 105 -18.37 -8.98 1.19
CA SER A 105 -18.97 -9.48 -0.05
C SER A 105 -19.95 -8.48 -0.66
N ILE A 106 -20.48 -7.58 0.17
CA ILE A 106 -21.35 -6.49 -0.26
C ILE A 106 -20.86 -5.20 0.39
N CYS A 107 -20.93 -4.09 -0.33
CA CYS A 107 -20.53 -2.79 0.18
C CYS A 107 -21.60 -1.75 -0.14
N VAL A 108 -21.86 -0.84 0.79
CA VAL A 108 -22.72 0.32 0.62
C VAL A 108 -21.89 1.57 0.83
N PHE A 109 -21.61 2.27 -0.26
CA PHE A 109 -20.87 3.53 -0.25
C PHE A 109 -21.81 4.71 -0.41
N THR A 110 -21.73 5.67 0.51
CA THR A 110 -22.47 6.94 0.45
C THR A 110 -21.51 8.11 0.18
N GLU A 111 -22.07 9.22 -0.31
CA GLU A 111 -21.31 10.37 -0.82
C GLU A 111 -20.26 9.99 -1.87
N THR A 112 -20.63 9.15 -2.83
CA THR A 112 -19.72 8.73 -3.90
C THR A 112 -19.30 9.89 -4.81
N GLY A 113 -20.11 10.95 -4.88
CA GLY A 113 -19.87 12.15 -5.68
C GLY A 113 -19.98 11.90 -7.19
N GLN A 114 -19.70 12.94 -7.97
CA GLN A 114 -19.83 12.89 -9.44
C GLN A 114 -18.79 11.98 -10.12
N LEU A 115 -17.65 11.76 -9.48
CA LEU A 115 -16.54 10.96 -10.00
C LEU A 115 -16.61 9.49 -9.53
N TRP A 116 -17.81 8.95 -9.33
CA TRP A 116 -18.02 7.58 -8.84
C TRP A 116 -17.43 6.49 -9.75
N ASN A 117 -17.22 6.78 -11.04
CA ASN A 117 -16.76 5.81 -12.04
C ASN A 117 -15.28 5.93 -12.42
N THR A 118 -14.51 6.83 -11.78
CA THR A 118 -13.09 7.05 -12.11
C THR A 118 -12.22 5.86 -11.74
N SER A 119 -12.59 5.11 -10.70
CA SER A 119 -11.92 3.89 -10.25
C SER A 119 -12.92 2.76 -10.19
N ARG A 120 -12.70 1.70 -10.98
CA ARG A 120 -13.54 0.49 -10.92
C ARG A 120 -13.12 -0.37 -9.74
N MET A 121 -14.10 -0.94 -9.05
CA MET A 121 -13.88 -1.92 -7.99
C MET A 121 -13.67 -3.31 -8.62
N PRO A 122 -12.45 -3.89 -8.58
CA PRO A 122 -12.19 -5.20 -9.19
C PRO A 122 -13.01 -6.28 -8.51
N HIS A 123 -13.53 -7.25 -9.28
CA HIS A 123 -14.34 -8.38 -8.76
C HIS A 123 -15.72 -8.05 -8.20
N PHE A 124 -16.20 -6.82 -8.31
CA PHE A 124 -17.54 -6.43 -7.89
C PHE A 124 -18.40 -5.97 -9.08
N ASN A 125 -19.70 -6.20 -8.97
CA ASN A 125 -20.74 -5.53 -9.75
C ASN A 125 -21.22 -4.32 -8.95
N THR A 126 -21.27 -3.14 -9.57
CA THR A 126 -21.64 -1.90 -8.89
C THR A 126 -22.96 -1.37 -9.41
N PHE A 127 -23.85 -1.02 -8.48
CA PHE A 127 -25.16 -0.44 -8.74
C PHE A 127 -25.18 0.95 -8.13
N HIS A 128 -25.32 1.98 -8.95
CA HIS A 128 -25.14 3.36 -8.52
C HIS A 128 -26.36 4.21 -8.84
N GLN A 129 -26.73 5.07 -7.90
CA GLN A 129 -27.66 6.16 -8.14
C GLN A 129 -26.98 7.50 -7.85
N LYS A 130 -27.08 8.41 -8.83
CA LYS A 130 -26.46 9.74 -8.75
C LYS A 130 -27.11 10.56 -7.63
N GLY A 131 -26.27 11.29 -6.90
CA GLY A 131 -26.75 12.16 -5.84
C GLY A 131 -27.49 13.40 -6.33
N THR A 132 -28.29 13.97 -5.43
CA THR A 132 -29.02 15.23 -5.64
C THR A 132 -28.14 16.47 -5.56
N ASN A 133 -26.91 16.33 -5.05
CA ASN A 133 -25.90 17.39 -4.99
C ASN A 133 -24.55 16.86 -5.54
N LYS A 134 -23.53 17.72 -5.61
CA LYS A 134 -22.21 17.35 -6.20
C LYS A 134 -21.46 16.27 -5.41
N SER A 135 -21.70 16.19 -4.10
CA SER A 135 -21.00 15.26 -3.19
C SER A 135 -21.77 13.97 -2.94
N GLY A 136 -23.08 13.97 -3.19
CA GLY A 136 -23.96 12.84 -2.88
C GLY A 136 -23.83 11.69 -3.87
N GLY A 137 -24.74 10.74 -3.74
CA GLY A 137 -24.75 9.51 -4.51
C GLY A 137 -24.57 8.30 -3.61
N VAL A 138 -25.09 7.18 -4.09
CA VAL A 138 -25.03 5.89 -3.39
C VAL A 138 -24.55 4.86 -4.39
N CYS A 139 -23.61 4.02 -3.96
CA CYS A 139 -23.18 2.85 -4.70
C CYS A 139 -23.32 1.61 -3.82
N VAL A 140 -24.05 0.61 -4.30
CA VAL A 140 -24.05 -0.74 -3.72
C VAL A 140 -23.17 -1.61 -4.61
N ALA A 141 -22.09 -2.14 -4.05
CA ALA A 141 -21.18 -3.04 -4.74
C ALA A 141 -21.37 -4.47 -4.23
N VAL A 142 -21.56 -5.43 -5.13
CA VAL A 142 -21.74 -6.85 -4.78
C VAL A 142 -20.66 -7.68 -5.45
N GLY A 143 -19.97 -8.51 -4.68
CA GLY A 143 -18.92 -9.40 -5.18
C GLY A 143 -19.47 -10.33 -6.26
N LYS A 144 -18.72 -10.55 -7.33
CA LYS A 144 -19.14 -11.35 -8.50
C LYS A 144 -19.35 -12.84 -8.20
N HIS A 145 -18.92 -13.31 -7.02
CA HIS A 145 -19.23 -14.63 -6.50
C HIS A 145 -20.70 -14.77 -6.06
N LEU A 146 -21.37 -13.64 -5.79
CA LEU A 146 -22.80 -13.56 -5.56
C LEU A 146 -23.52 -13.07 -6.83
N LYS A 147 -24.81 -13.40 -6.94
CA LYS A 147 -25.68 -12.86 -7.99
C LYS A 147 -26.43 -11.67 -7.42
N ALA A 148 -26.57 -10.61 -8.21
CA ALA A 148 -27.26 -9.40 -7.80
C ALA A 148 -28.10 -8.82 -8.93
N ASN A 149 -29.28 -8.30 -8.59
CA ASN A 149 -30.15 -7.59 -9.51
C ASN A 149 -30.61 -6.26 -8.90
N GLN A 150 -30.42 -5.17 -9.62
CA GLN A 150 -30.93 -3.87 -9.19
C GLN A 150 -32.44 -3.81 -9.42
N ILE A 151 -33.16 -3.29 -8.42
CA ILE A 151 -34.57 -2.98 -8.54
C ILE A 151 -34.70 -1.50 -8.90
N ASP A 152 -35.49 -1.22 -9.94
CA ASP A 152 -35.79 0.15 -10.35
C ASP A 152 -36.44 0.92 -9.20
N CYS A 153 -35.76 1.97 -8.76
CA CYS A 153 -36.14 2.78 -7.61
C CYS A 153 -35.99 4.26 -7.97
N ASP A 154 -37.11 4.94 -8.11
CA ASP A 154 -37.17 6.39 -8.40
C ASP A 154 -37.18 7.21 -7.10
N ILE A 155 -36.34 6.82 -6.13
CA ILE A 155 -36.16 7.55 -4.88
C ILE A 155 -34.73 8.07 -4.88
N GLU A 156 -34.58 9.39 -4.89
CA GLU A 156 -33.28 10.05 -4.84
C GLU A 156 -32.39 9.53 -3.70
N ASN A 157 -31.09 9.38 -3.97
CA ASN A 157 -30.09 8.85 -3.05
C ASN A 157 -30.49 7.50 -2.39
N THR A 158 -31.04 6.57 -3.19
CA THR A 158 -31.42 5.20 -2.83
C THR A 158 -30.97 4.22 -3.91
N VAL A 159 -30.36 3.12 -3.50
CA VAL A 159 -30.09 1.98 -4.38
C VAL A 159 -30.70 0.74 -3.74
N VAL A 160 -31.50 -0.02 -4.51
CA VAL A 160 -32.15 -1.25 -4.06
C VAL A 160 -31.62 -2.41 -4.88
N VAL A 161 -31.09 -3.45 -4.21
CA VAL A 161 -30.48 -4.60 -4.86
C VAL A 161 -30.95 -5.90 -4.20
N ASP A 162 -31.46 -6.83 -5.01
CA ASP A 162 -31.69 -8.21 -4.61
C ASP A 162 -30.41 -9.03 -4.72
N ILE A 163 -30.12 -9.82 -3.69
CA ILE A 163 -28.92 -10.64 -3.57
C ILE A 163 -29.31 -12.11 -3.56
N TYR A 164 -28.62 -12.91 -4.37
CA TYR A 164 -28.79 -14.35 -4.47
C TYR A 164 -27.45 -15.07 -4.42
N GLY A 165 -27.49 -16.38 -4.15
CA GLY A 165 -26.29 -17.21 -3.95
C GLY A 165 -25.86 -17.33 -2.48
N LEU A 166 -26.63 -16.73 -1.58
CA LEU A 166 -26.57 -16.93 -0.14
C LEU A 166 -27.53 -18.06 0.28
N THR A 167 -27.38 -18.60 1.49
CA THR A 167 -28.34 -19.52 2.11
C THR A 167 -29.74 -18.91 2.30
N VAL A 168 -29.81 -17.58 2.42
CA VAL A 168 -31.04 -16.81 2.47
C VAL A 168 -31.08 -15.82 1.32
N SER A 169 -32.21 -15.70 0.63
CA SER A 169 -32.41 -14.58 -0.29
C SER A 169 -32.64 -13.31 0.54
N MET A 170 -31.99 -12.22 0.14
CA MET A 170 -32.03 -10.96 0.89
C MET A 170 -32.01 -9.76 -0.04
N ARG A 171 -32.38 -8.60 0.50
CA ARG A 171 -32.34 -7.31 -0.20
C ARG A 171 -31.49 -6.32 0.57
N ILE A 172 -30.72 -5.53 -0.15
CA ILE A 172 -29.98 -4.39 0.41
C ILE A 172 -30.53 -3.10 -0.17
N ILE A 173 -30.82 -2.15 0.74
CA ILE A 173 -31.24 -0.80 0.42
C ILE A 173 -30.18 0.17 0.96
N GLY A 174 -29.35 0.68 0.06
CA GLY A 174 -28.36 1.71 0.36
C GLY A 174 -29.00 3.09 0.33
N ILE A 175 -28.81 3.89 1.38
CA ILE A 175 -29.42 5.22 1.52
C ILE A 175 -28.37 6.28 1.87
N TYR A 176 -28.40 7.39 1.14
CA TYR A 176 -27.82 8.65 1.60
C TYR A 176 -28.95 9.65 1.79
N TRP A 177 -29.10 10.23 2.98
CA TRP A 177 -30.11 11.24 3.25
C TRP A 177 -29.42 12.56 3.64
N PRO A 178 -29.09 13.42 2.67
CA PRO A 178 -28.44 14.71 2.93
C PRO A 178 -29.24 15.59 3.91
N GLN A 179 -28.55 16.41 4.70
CA GLN A 179 -29.12 17.18 5.81
C GLN A 179 -30.30 18.10 5.41
N GLU A 180 -30.20 18.75 4.25
CA GLU A 180 -31.25 19.67 3.75
C GLU A 180 -32.36 18.98 2.93
N GLN A 181 -32.20 17.70 2.61
CA GLN A 181 -33.17 16.99 1.78
C GLN A 181 -34.39 16.56 2.60
N LYS A 182 -35.60 16.86 2.09
CA LYS A 182 -36.83 16.22 2.57
C LYS A 182 -36.98 14.85 1.91
N ARG A 183 -37.27 13.82 2.71
CA ARG A 183 -37.48 12.45 2.22
C ARG A 183 -38.81 11.91 2.71
N ASN A 184 -39.58 11.30 1.81
CA ASN A 184 -40.77 10.55 2.18
C ASN A 184 -40.41 9.07 2.40
N LEU A 185 -40.22 8.67 3.66
CA LEU A 185 -39.86 7.29 4.00
C LEU A 185 -40.91 6.26 3.58
N GLN A 186 -42.19 6.64 3.43
CA GLN A 186 -43.25 5.72 3.00
C GLN A 186 -43.03 5.20 1.57
N MET A 187 -42.27 5.93 0.73
CA MET A 187 -41.90 5.45 -0.60
C MET A 187 -40.98 4.22 -0.57
N ILE A 188 -40.31 3.96 0.56
CA ILE A 188 -39.43 2.80 0.73
C ILE A 188 -40.24 1.53 1.04
N ASN A 189 -41.44 1.65 1.63
CA ASN A 189 -42.25 0.50 2.06
C ASN A 189 -42.45 -0.58 0.98
N PRO A 190 -42.73 -0.25 -0.31
CA PRO A 190 -42.92 -1.26 -1.36
C PRO A 190 -41.67 -2.09 -1.64
N PHE A 191 -40.49 -1.63 -1.23
CA PHE A 191 -39.22 -2.33 -1.41
C PHE A 191 -38.87 -3.24 -0.24
N LEU A 192 -39.61 -3.18 0.87
CA LEU A 192 -39.37 -4.03 2.03
C LEU A 192 -39.88 -5.45 1.75
N ILE A 193 -38.97 -6.41 1.86
CA ILE A 193 -39.25 -7.86 1.81
C ILE A 193 -38.66 -8.54 3.05
N GLU A 194 -38.90 -9.83 3.22
CA GLU A 194 -38.17 -10.63 4.21
C GLU A 194 -36.65 -10.55 3.95
N ASN A 195 -35.85 -10.49 5.01
CA ASN A 195 -34.40 -10.35 4.93
C ASN A 195 -33.93 -9.07 4.20
N THR A 196 -34.53 -7.93 4.48
CA THR A 196 -34.08 -6.62 4.01
C THR A 196 -33.12 -5.99 5.01
N ILE A 197 -31.93 -5.58 4.54
CA ILE A 197 -31.02 -4.68 5.25
C ILE A 197 -31.10 -3.29 4.61
N ILE A 198 -31.34 -2.27 5.43
CA ILE A 198 -31.32 -0.87 5.04
C ILE A 198 -30.16 -0.20 5.77
N THR A 199 -29.26 0.45 5.04
CA THR A 199 -28.06 1.03 5.64
C THR A 199 -27.51 2.21 4.86
N GLY A 200 -26.75 3.07 5.53
CA GLY A 200 -26.06 4.22 4.98
C GLY A 200 -26.14 5.44 5.90
N ASP A 201 -25.90 6.63 5.36
CA ASP A 201 -25.89 7.88 6.13
C ASP A 201 -27.28 8.55 6.08
N PHE A 202 -27.96 8.54 7.23
CA PHE A 202 -29.31 9.10 7.37
C PHE A 202 -29.31 10.56 7.82
N ASN A 203 -28.18 11.11 8.28
CA ASN A 203 -28.09 12.42 8.94
C ASN A 203 -29.23 12.65 9.95
N ALA A 204 -29.59 11.62 10.71
CA ALA A 204 -30.71 11.62 11.65
C ALA A 204 -30.19 11.21 13.04
N ALA A 205 -30.44 12.02 14.06
CA ALA A 205 -30.00 11.75 15.42
C ALA A 205 -31.17 11.38 16.34
N MET A 206 -31.00 10.32 17.11
CA MET A 206 -31.82 9.91 18.25
C MET A 206 -30.94 9.42 19.38
N GLN A 207 -31.36 9.71 20.61
CA GLN A 207 -30.69 9.20 21.81
C GLN A 207 -30.77 7.67 21.91
N GLU A 208 -31.85 7.07 21.39
CA GLU A 208 -32.10 5.62 21.41
C GLU A 208 -31.08 4.81 20.59
N TRP A 209 -30.44 5.43 19.59
CA TRP A 209 -29.31 4.84 18.87
C TRP A 209 -27.96 5.47 19.24
N GLY A 210 -27.87 6.08 20.43
CA GLY A 210 -26.60 6.53 21.02
C GLY A 210 -26.16 7.95 20.63
N SER A 211 -26.98 8.73 19.90
CA SER A 211 -26.63 10.13 19.64
C SER A 211 -26.81 11.01 20.90
N PRO A 212 -26.06 12.11 21.07
CA PRO A 212 -26.18 12.98 22.24
C PRO A 212 -27.54 13.69 22.36
N SER A 213 -28.24 13.86 21.24
CA SER A 213 -29.54 14.53 21.17
C SER A 213 -30.42 13.91 20.08
N SER A 214 -31.72 14.16 20.18
CA SER A 214 -32.72 13.71 19.21
C SER A 214 -33.20 14.88 18.34
N ASP A 215 -33.24 14.67 17.02
CA ASP A 215 -33.75 15.65 16.06
C ASP A 215 -35.07 15.18 15.41
N LYS A 216 -35.68 16.05 14.59
CA LYS A 216 -36.96 15.74 13.93
C LYS A 216 -36.85 14.58 12.94
N ARG A 217 -35.71 14.44 12.26
CA ARG A 217 -35.48 13.37 11.27
C ARG A 217 -35.32 12.04 11.99
N GLY A 218 -34.60 12.04 13.10
CA GLY A 218 -34.47 10.91 14.00
C GLY A 218 -35.81 10.40 14.51
N LYS A 219 -36.68 11.29 15.00
CA LYS A 219 -38.03 10.93 15.46
C LYS A 219 -38.87 10.32 14.34
N THR A 220 -38.88 10.96 13.18
CA THR A 220 -39.63 10.47 11.99
C THR A 220 -39.12 9.11 11.53
N LEU A 221 -37.80 8.91 11.53
CA LEU A 221 -37.17 7.65 11.15
C LEU A 221 -37.49 6.55 12.16
N LYS A 222 -37.45 6.85 13.47
CA LYS A 222 -37.81 5.92 14.54
C LYS A 222 -39.27 5.43 14.40
N GLU A 223 -40.21 6.35 14.25
CA GLU A 223 -41.63 6.00 14.05
C GLU A 223 -41.83 5.13 12.79
N TRP A 224 -41.07 5.42 11.72
CA TRP A 224 -41.14 4.66 10.48
C TRP A 224 -40.59 3.24 10.60
N ILE A 225 -39.45 3.04 11.29
CA ILE A 225 -38.89 1.69 11.49
C ILE A 225 -39.79 0.83 12.39
N GLU A 226 -40.38 1.41 13.43
CA GLU A 226 -41.30 0.71 14.33
C GLU A 226 -42.55 0.24 13.58
N LYS A 227 -43.12 1.12 12.74
CA LYS A 227 -44.30 0.80 11.92
C LYS A 227 -44.04 -0.32 10.91
N ASN A 228 -42.81 -0.45 10.41
CA ASN A 228 -42.42 -1.47 9.43
C ASN A 228 -41.73 -2.69 10.07
N THR A 229 -41.73 -2.79 11.41
CA THR A 229 -41.16 -3.93 12.15
C THR A 229 -39.67 -4.18 11.80
N LEU A 230 -38.92 -3.11 11.59
CA LEU A 230 -37.47 -3.17 11.36
C LEU A 230 -36.73 -2.99 12.69
N ALA A 231 -35.79 -3.88 12.96
CA ALA A 231 -34.90 -3.76 14.11
C ALA A 231 -33.76 -2.78 13.79
N PHE A 232 -33.45 -1.88 14.72
CA PHE A 232 -32.23 -1.09 14.68
C PHE A 232 -31.03 -1.96 15.09
N ILE A 233 -29.95 -1.91 14.31
CA ILE A 233 -28.71 -2.64 14.57
C ILE A 233 -27.66 -1.66 15.10
N PRO A 234 -27.34 -1.69 16.41
CA PRO A 234 -26.42 -0.75 17.02
C PRO A 234 -24.97 -1.01 16.59
N SER A 235 -24.25 0.07 16.26
CA SER A 235 -22.81 0.05 16.00
C SER A 235 -22.02 0.23 17.32
N THR A 236 -20.78 -0.27 17.37
CA THR A 236 -19.95 -0.23 18.59
C THR A 236 -19.47 1.17 18.98
N ALA A 237 -19.42 2.11 18.04
CA ALA A 237 -19.08 3.51 18.28
C ALA A 237 -19.84 4.46 17.33
N HIS A 238 -19.80 5.75 17.64
CA HIS A 238 -20.36 6.80 16.79
C HIS A 238 -19.64 6.84 15.44
N SER A 239 -20.39 7.07 14.36
CA SER A 239 -19.85 6.99 13.00
C SER A 239 -19.22 8.30 12.51
N SER A 240 -19.56 9.45 13.09
CA SER A 240 -19.03 10.74 12.67
C SER A 240 -17.70 11.07 13.36
N LYS A 241 -16.67 11.51 12.64
CA LYS A 241 -15.42 12.03 13.27
C LYS A 241 -15.54 13.47 13.77
N ARG A 242 -16.57 14.19 13.33
CA ARG A 242 -16.77 15.62 13.64
C ARG A 242 -17.61 15.86 14.89
N SER A 243 -18.26 14.82 15.40
CA SER A 243 -19.24 14.87 16.49
C SER A 243 -19.49 13.47 17.05
N LEU A 244 -20.06 13.36 18.24
CA LEU A 244 -20.43 12.08 18.85
C LEU A 244 -21.74 11.48 18.30
N ARG A 245 -22.22 11.90 17.12
CA ARG A 245 -23.50 11.45 16.57
C ARG A 245 -23.37 10.10 15.86
N HIS A 246 -24.37 9.25 16.04
CA HIS A 246 -24.60 8.05 15.24
C HIS A 246 -25.58 8.41 14.12
N ILE A 247 -25.04 8.60 12.91
CA ILE A 247 -25.81 9.04 11.72
C ILE A 247 -25.71 8.06 10.56
N ASP A 248 -24.69 7.20 10.55
CA ASP A 248 -24.64 6.02 9.70
C ASP A 248 -25.37 4.89 10.43
N LEU A 249 -26.56 4.54 9.96
CA LEU A 249 -27.50 3.69 10.68
C LEU A 249 -27.83 2.45 9.85
N THR A 250 -28.12 1.35 10.54
CA THR A 250 -28.56 0.10 9.91
C THR A 250 -29.87 -0.36 10.54
N PHE A 251 -30.85 -0.70 9.70
CA PHE A 251 -32.14 -1.25 10.09
C PHE A 251 -32.42 -2.52 9.29
N SER A 252 -32.98 -3.54 9.94
CA SER A 252 -33.11 -4.86 9.32
C SER A 252 -34.27 -5.66 9.90
N ASN A 253 -34.90 -6.50 9.07
CA ASN A 253 -35.74 -7.62 9.52
C ASN A 253 -35.05 -8.98 9.31
N LEU A 254 -33.76 -8.99 8.93
CA LEU A 254 -32.89 -10.17 8.95
C LEU A 254 -32.32 -10.37 10.36
N GLU A 255 -32.50 -11.56 10.92
CA GLU A 255 -31.94 -11.96 12.21
C GLU A 255 -30.42 -12.25 12.13
N GLY A 256 -29.74 -12.20 13.27
CA GLY A 256 -28.31 -12.56 13.36
C GLY A 256 -27.36 -11.54 12.75
N LEU A 257 -27.79 -10.28 12.63
CA LEU A 257 -26.98 -9.18 12.10
C LEU A 257 -26.32 -8.40 13.25
N ASN A 258 -24.99 -8.34 13.24
CA ASN A 258 -24.18 -7.54 14.17
C ASN A 258 -23.47 -6.42 13.42
N SER A 259 -23.13 -5.33 14.12
CA SER A 259 -22.48 -4.15 13.54
C SER A 259 -21.28 -3.70 14.39
N GLU A 260 -20.15 -3.46 13.73
CA GLU A 260 -18.91 -2.96 14.33
C GLU A 260 -18.43 -1.69 13.61
N THR A 261 -18.09 -0.66 14.38
CA THR A 261 -17.46 0.56 13.86
C THR A 261 -15.95 0.36 13.74
N MET A 262 -15.41 0.56 12.54
CA MET A 262 -13.99 0.44 12.26
C MET A 262 -13.31 1.80 12.41
N LEU A 263 -12.36 1.92 13.34
CA LEU A 263 -11.63 3.18 13.59
C LEU A 263 -10.46 3.39 12.61
N VAL A 264 -10.73 3.29 11.31
CA VAL A 264 -9.76 3.40 10.21
C VAL A 264 -10.26 4.35 9.11
N GLY A 265 -9.36 4.75 8.21
CA GLY A 265 -9.68 5.54 7.02
C GLY A 265 -9.56 7.06 7.21
N THR A 266 -9.59 7.80 6.09
CA THR A 266 -9.37 9.26 6.02
C THR A 266 -10.63 10.07 5.73
N SER A 267 -11.78 9.42 5.52
CA SER A 267 -13.09 10.10 5.51
C SER A 267 -13.35 10.74 6.87
N ASP A 268 -14.27 11.69 6.93
CA ASP A 268 -14.82 12.23 8.17
C ASP A 268 -15.86 11.32 8.84
N HIS A 269 -16.10 10.14 8.26
CA HIS A 269 -16.88 9.06 8.85
C HIS A 269 -16.00 7.83 9.14
N TRP A 270 -16.35 7.08 10.18
CA TRP A 270 -15.82 5.75 10.44
C TRP A 270 -16.64 4.72 9.64
N PRO A 271 -15.98 3.79 8.93
CA PRO A 271 -16.67 2.66 8.31
C PRO A 271 -17.40 1.79 9.33
N ILE A 272 -18.47 1.13 8.90
CA ILE A 272 -19.24 0.16 9.68
C ILE A 272 -19.19 -1.18 8.96
N LEU A 273 -18.75 -2.23 9.66
CA LEU A 273 -18.80 -3.60 9.18
C LEU A 273 -20.03 -4.30 9.79
N LEU A 274 -20.88 -4.85 8.93
CA LEU A 274 -21.97 -5.73 9.36
C LEU A 274 -21.57 -7.18 9.14
N THR A 275 -21.83 -8.03 10.13
CA THR A 275 -21.62 -9.48 10.05
C THR A 275 -22.96 -10.17 10.26
N CYS A 276 -23.43 -10.90 9.24
CA CYS A 276 -24.63 -11.73 9.34
C CYS A 276 -24.25 -13.18 9.54
N VAL A 277 -24.59 -13.75 10.70
CA VAL A 277 -24.30 -15.15 11.01
C VAL A 277 -25.31 -16.12 10.42
N ASN A 278 -26.49 -15.62 10.01
CA ASN A 278 -27.58 -16.41 9.44
C ASN A 278 -27.61 -16.37 7.89
N ALA A 279 -26.69 -15.66 7.27
CA ALA A 279 -26.52 -15.61 5.83
C ALA A 279 -25.07 -15.98 5.50
N ASP A 280 -24.89 -17.08 4.79
CA ASP A 280 -23.59 -17.58 4.34
C ASP A 280 -23.63 -17.91 2.84
N PHE A 281 -22.48 -18.19 2.25
CA PHE A 281 -22.35 -18.56 0.85
C PHE A 281 -21.18 -19.51 0.62
N ASP A 282 -21.17 -20.16 -0.55
CA ASP A 282 -20.04 -20.97 -1.00
C ASP A 282 -18.87 -20.08 -1.43
N THR A 283 -17.73 -20.29 -0.77
CA THR A 283 -16.49 -19.56 -0.97
C THR A 283 -15.72 -20.00 -2.21
N SER A 284 -16.10 -21.11 -2.86
CA SER A 284 -15.41 -21.65 -4.05
C SER A 284 -15.26 -20.65 -5.21
N ASN A 285 -16.19 -19.70 -5.31
CA ASN A 285 -16.20 -18.66 -6.35
C ASN A 285 -15.72 -17.28 -5.86
N MET A 286 -15.40 -17.14 -4.57
CA MET A 286 -14.89 -15.89 -4.02
C MET A 286 -13.56 -15.52 -4.68
N PHE A 287 -13.36 -14.25 -4.98
CA PHE A 287 -12.13 -13.79 -5.61
C PHE A 287 -10.92 -14.10 -4.70
N PRO A 288 -9.76 -14.48 -5.27
CA PRO A 288 -8.60 -14.84 -4.47
C PRO A 288 -8.17 -13.66 -3.60
N HIS A 289 -8.18 -13.87 -2.29
CA HIS A 289 -7.65 -12.92 -1.32
C HIS A 289 -6.12 -12.94 -1.39
N VAL A 290 -5.51 -11.81 -1.74
CA VAL A 290 -4.07 -11.67 -1.60
C VAL A 290 -3.80 -11.23 -0.17
N GLN A 291 -3.30 -12.15 0.65
CA GLN A 291 -2.74 -11.80 1.94
C GLN A 291 -1.44 -11.03 1.71
N TRP A 292 -1.56 -9.70 1.55
CA TRP A 292 -0.43 -8.79 1.27
C TRP A 292 0.73 -8.95 2.24
N LEU A 293 0.38 -9.27 3.47
CA LEU A 293 1.26 -9.54 4.57
C LEU A 293 2.03 -10.86 4.41
N LEU A 294 1.37 -11.94 4.02
CA LEU A 294 2.03 -13.20 3.64
C LEU A 294 2.92 -12.99 2.41
N PHE A 295 2.43 -12.25 1.42
CA PHE A 295 3.19 -11.89 0.24
C PHE A 295 4.46 -11.11 0.60
N GLN A 296 4.35 -10.15 1.52
CA GLN A 296 5.46 -9.40 2.11
C GLN A 296 6.48 -10.32 2.80
N ALA A 297 6.01 -11.26 3.63
CA ALA A 297 6.86 -12.24 4.29
C ALA A 297 7.61 -13.12 3.27
N VAL A 298 6.92 -13.62 2.25
CA VAL A 298 7.51 -14.42 1.15
C VAL A 298 8.55 -13.60 0.39
N LEU A 299 8.28 -12.33 0.08
CA LEU A 299 9.26 -11.45 -0.57
C LEU A 299 10.52 -11.25 0.27
N ALA A 300 10.37 -11.03 1.58
CA ALA A 300 11.50 -10.90 2.50
C ALA A 300 12.34 -12.18 2.57
N LEU A 301 11.69 -13.36 2.58
CA LEU A 301 12.37 -14.65 2.59
C LEU A 301 13.10 -14.94 1.28
N LEU A 302 12.50 -14.59 0.14
CA LEU A 302 13.13 -14.74 -1.19
C LEU A 302 14.31 -13.78 -1.39
N GLN A 303 14.33 -12.64 -0.70
CA GLN A 303 15.38 -11.64 -0.82
C GLN A 303 16.77 -12.22 -0.49
N GLU A 304 16.88 -13.04 0.56
CA GLU A 304 18.16 -13.65 0.94
C GLU A 304 18.69 -14.60 -0.13
N PHE A 305 17.81 -15.42 -0.71
CA PHE A 305 18.17 -16.29 -1.82
C PHE A 305 18.74 -15.49 -2.98
N TRP A 306 18.08 -14.40 -3.37
CA TRP A 306 18.53 -13.58 -4.49
C TRP A 306 19.83 -12.83 -4.20
N VAL A 307 20.06 -12.42 -2.95
CA VAL A 307 21.33 -11.84 -2.51
C VAL A 307 22.44 -12.89 -2.62
N ASP A 308 22.23 -14.09 -2.07
CA ASP A 308 23.19 -15.20 -2.13
C ASP A 308 23.48 -15.61 -3.59
N GLU A 309 22.46 -15.67 -4.44
CA GLU A 309 22.60 -16.01 -5.86
C GLU A 309 23.39 -14.95 -6.64
N GLN A 310 23.16 -13.67 -6.36
CA GLN A 310 23.98 -12.59 -6.91
C GLN A 310 25.44 -12.73 -6.44
N GLU A 311 25.68 -13.00 -5.15
CA GLU A 311 27.03 -13.18 -4.62
C GLU A 311 27.77 -14.35 -5.27
N ARG A 312 27.10 -15.50 -5.50
CA ARG A 312 27.68 -16.66 -6.21
C ARG A 312 28.08 -16.31 -7.64
N ARG A 313 27.27 -15.52 -8.34
CA ARG A 313 27.60 -15.05 -9.69
C ARG A 313 28.77 -14.08 -9.69
N ASP A 314 28.80 -13.17 -8.72
CA ASP A 314 29.92 -12.23 -8.56
C ASP A 314 31.22 -12.95 -8.19
N SER A 315 31.15 -14.10 -7.52
CA SER A 315 32.32 -14.94 -7.17
C SER A 315 32.84 -15.84 -8.30
N HIS A 316 32.33 -15.76 -9.53
CA HIS A 316 32.87 -16.48 -10.70
C HIS A 316 34.24 -15.94 -11.20
N ASP A 317 34.94 -15.15 -10.39
CA ASP A 317 36.40 -15.04 -10.51
C ASP A 317 37.02 -16.39 -10.12
N ARG A 318 38.06 -16.84 -10.87
CA ARG A 318 38.79 -18.12 -10.77
C ARG A 318 38.73 -18.83 -9.39
N PRO A 319 38.62 -20.18 -9.32
CA PRO A 319 38.43 -20.95 -8.07
C PRO A 319 39.34 -20.55 -6.89
N GLU A 320 40.59 -20.19 -7.17
CA GLU A 320 41.57 -19.71 -6.18
C GLU A 320 41.12 -18.41 -5.48
N LYS A 321 40.49 -17.48 -6.20
CA LYS A 321 39.93 -16.22 -5.66
C LYS A 321 38.67 -16.46 -4.84
N ALA A 322 37.86 -17.46 -5.19
CA ALA A 322 36.63 -17.79 -4.45
C ALA A 322 36.94 -18.28 -3.02
N PHE A 323 37.98 -19.11 -2.86
CA PHE A 323 38.47 -19.55 -1.55
C PHE A 323 38.97 -18.38 -0.69
N TRP A 324 39.79 -17.49 -1.26
CA TRP A 324 40.29 -16.31 -0.54
C TRP A 324 39.18 -15.30 -0.23
N ASN A 325 38.19 -15.14 -1.12
CA ASN A 325 37.01 -14.32 -0.86
C ASN A 325 36.16 -14.92 0.28
N TYR A 326 35.94 -16.23 0.30
CA TYR A 326 35.23 -16.93 1.38
C TYR A 326 35.96 -16.78 2.72
N LEU A 327 37.27 -17.08 2.77
CA LEU A 327 38.11 -16.87 3.96
C LEU A 327 38.10 -15.41 4.41
N SER A 328 38.21 -14.46 3.48
CA SER A 328 38.17 -13.04 3.81
C SER A 328 36.83 -12.61 4.40
N ARG A 329 35.72 -13.29 4.09
CA ARG A 329 34.38 -13.04 4.65
C ARG A 329 34.20 -13.68 6.04
N VAL A 330 34.79 -14.85 6.26
CA VAL A 330 34.79 -15.50 7.58
C VAL A 330 35.65 -14.72 8.57
N TYR A 331 36.75 -14.13 8.09
CA TYR A 331 37.68 -13.35 8.92
C TYR A 331 37.44 -11.82 8.91
N LYS A 332 36.68 -11.27 7.95
CA LYS A 332 36.28 -9.85 7.94
C LYS A 332 34.75 -9.75 7.93
N PRO A 333 34.12 -9.32 9.03
CA PRO A 333 32.70 -9.02 9.06
C PRO A 333 32.29 -8.04 7.94
N LYS A 334 31.11 -8.24 7.34
CA LYS A 334 30.42 -7.25 6.50
C LYS A 334 30.07 -6.01 7.37
N THR A 335 30.12 -4.77 6.88
CA THR A 335 31.26 -3.84 7.05
C THR A 335 30.74 -2.48 7.53
N LEU A 336 31.37 -1.86 8.52
CA LEU A 336 32.18 -0.67 8.22
C LEU A 336 33.48 -1.18 7.56
N PRO A 337 34.01 -0.54 6.50
CA PRO A 337 35.23 -1.02 5.81
C PRO A 337 36.50 -0.86 6.64
N PHE A 338 36.34 -0.38 7.87
CA PHE A 338 37.32 -0.31 8.94
C PHE A 338 36.60 -0.61 10.26
N PHE A 339 37.30 -1.25 11.20
CA PHE A 339 36.74 -1.66 12.49
C PHE A 339 37.11 -0.71 13.63
N LYS A 340 37.82 0.37 13.31
CA LYS A 340 38.28 1.38 14.26
C LYS A 340 38.23 2.76 13.62
N LEU A 341 37.91 3.77 14.42
CA LEU A 341 37.93 5.18 14.02
C LEU A 341 38.78 5.97 15.01
N ALA A 342 39.69 6.80 14.51
CA ALA A 342 40.53 7.66 15.33
C ALA A 342 39.83 9.01 15.54
N VAL A 343 39.57 9.35 16.81
CA VAL A 343 38.80 10.54 17.21
C VAL A 343 39.51 11.17 18.41
N ASN A 344 39.97 12.41 18.28
CA ASN A 344 40.61 13.18 19.37
C ASN A 344 41.70 12.41 20.14
N GLY A 345 42.55 11.66 19.43
CA GLY A 345 43.63 10.87 20.02
C GLY A 345 43.20 9.53 20.65
N LYS A 346 41.90 9.20 20.61
CA LYS A 346 41.34 7.90 21.02
C LYS A 346 41.00 7.07 19.78
N SER A 347 40.94 5.75 19.95
CA SER A 347 40.47 4.82 18.92
C SER A 347 39.14 4.23 19.38
N LEU A 348 38.06 4.56 18.68
CA LEU A 348 36.78 3.89 18.82
C LEU A 348 36.86 2.53 18.11
N SER A 349 36.17 1.53 18.65
CA SER A 349 36.05 0.19 18.06
C SER A 349 34.64 -0.40 18.10
N ASP A 350 33.72 0.23 18.84
CA ASP A 350 32.31 -0.12 18.84
C ASP A 350 31.63 0.43 17.56
N GLU A 351 30.76 -0.37 16.94
CA GLU A 351 30.13 -0.03 15.67
C GLU A 351 29.14 1.14 15.80
N GLN A 352 28.39 1.19 16.91
CA GLN A 352 27.42 2.25 17.15
C GLN A 352 28.15 3.56 17.45
N GLU A 353 29.18 3.54 18.30
CA GLU A 353 29.99 4.73 18.60
C GLU A 353 30.66 5.29 17.35
N ILE A 354 31.21 4.43 16.48
CA ILE A 354 31.80 4.85 15.20
C ILE A 354 30.74 5.49 14.29
N THR A 355 29.54 4.88 14.23
CA THR A 355 28.44 5.38 13.40
C THR A 355 27.96 6.75 13.88
N ASP A 356 27.76 6.91 15.19
CA ASP A 356 27.31 8.16 15.80
C ASP A 356 28.31 9.29 15.59
N GLU A 357 29.61 9.01 15.69
CA GLU A 357 30.65 10.01 15.47
C GLU A 357 30.73 10.45 14.00
N LEU A 358 30.64 9.48 13.07
CA LEU A 358 30.60 9.79 11.64
C LEU A 358 29.33 10.54 11.26
N TYR A 359 28.19 10.19 11.86
CA TYR A 359 26.93 10.90 11.69
C TYR A 359 27.08 12.37 12.06
N LYS A 360 27.56 12.66 13.28
CA LYS A 360 27.81 14.04 13.75
C LYS A 360 28.73 14.80 12.80
N TYR A 361 29.86 14.18 12.44
CA TYR A 361 30.82 14.80 11.53
C TYR A 361 30.19 15.18 10.18
N TYR A 362 29.46 14.27 9.54
CA TYR A 362 28.85 14.56 8.24
C TYR A 362 27.61 15.46 8.35
N GLU A 363 26.86 15.39 9.44
CA GLU A 363 25.75 16.31 9.71
C GLU A 363 26.25 17.76 9.77
N GLU A 364 27.39 18.02 10.41
CA GLU A 364 28.02 19.34 10.43
C GLU A 364 28.49 19.80 9.03
N GLN A 365 29.01 18.88 8.22
CA GLN A 365 29.51 19.21 6.87
C GLN A 365 28.40 19.43 5.84
N PHE A 366 27.26 18.76 5.99
CA PHE A 366 26.13 18.84 5.04
C PHE A 366 25.01 19.75 5.52
N GLN A 367 25.35 20.79 6.29
CA GLN A 367 24.40 21.85 6.62
C GLN A 367 24.09 22.70 5.37
N PRO A 368 22.82 23.14 5.18
CA PRO A 368 22.51 24.15 4.18
C PRO A 368 23.38 25.40 4.42
N PRO A 369 23.90 26.05 3.38
CA PRO A 369 24.62 27.30 3.54
C PRO A 369 23.73 28.33 4.24
N SER A 370 24.31 29.13 5.14
CA SER A 370 23.61 30.24 5.76
C SER A 370 23.45 31.37 4.74
N ILE A 371 22.22 31.69 4.36
CA ILE A 371 21.91 32.80 3.46
C ILE A 371 21.98 34.11 4.26
N ASP A 372 22.90 35.01 3.93
CA ASP A 372 22.93 36.35 4.51
C ASP A 372 22.05 37.28 3.67
N LYS A 373 20.87 37.61 4.21
CA LYS A 373 19.91 38.50 3.53
C LYS A 373 20.44 39.92 3.31
N ASN A 374 21.53 40.32 3.98
CA ASN A 374 22.17 41.62 3.80
C ASN A 374 23.30 41.58 2.77
N ASP A 375 23.73 40.40 2.34
CA ASP A 375 24.68 40.25 1.25
C ASP A 375 23.95 40.48 -0.10
N PRO A 376 24.43 41.42 -0.93
CA PRO A 376 23.78 41.73 -2.21
C PRO A 376 23.69 40.55 -3.18
N HIS A 377 24.65 39.62 -3.16
CA HIS A 377 24.67 38.46 -4.04
C HIS A 377 23.65 37.42 -3.60
N ASP A 378 23.61 37.09 -2.30
CA ASP A 378 22.62 36.16 -1.73
C ASP A 378 21.19 36.67 -1.96
N ALA A 379 20.94 37.98 -1.78
CA ALA A 379 19.65 38.59 -2.03
C ALA A 379 19.21 38.52 -3.52
N GLU A 380 20.16 38.59 -4.45
CA GLU A 380 19.90 38.45 -5.89
C GLU A 380 19.56 37.00 -6.26
N ILE A 381 20.30 36.03 -5.73
CA ILE A 381 20.03 34.60 -5.90
C ILE A 381 18.66 34.20 -5.34
N ASP A 382 18.31 34.69 -4.14
CA ASP A 382 16.99 34.43 -3.53
C ASP A 382 15.85 34.98 -4.40
N LYS A 383 16.05 36.17 -4.98
CA LYS A 383 15.08 36.79 -5.88
C LYS A 383 14.90 35.97 -7.16
N GLU A 384 15.98 35.53 -7.78
CA GLU A 384 15.95 34.66 -8.97
C GLU A 384 15.25 33.32 -8.66
N TYR A 385 15.57 32.71 -7.52
CA TYR A 385 14.91 31.47 -7.08
C TYR A 385 13.40 31.64 -6.89
N ILE A 386 12.96 32.71 -6.22
CA ILE A 386 11.53 33.00 -6.01
C ILE A 386 10.81 33.21 -7.35
N GLU A 387 11.42 33.97 -8.26
CA GLU A 387 10.87 34.22 -9.59
C GLU A 387 10.74 32.91 -10.38
N MET A 388 11.78 32.08 -10.40
CA MET A 388 11.77 30.79 -11.08
C MET A 388 10.78 29.81 -10.44
N LYS A 389 10.68 29.78 -9.11
CA LYS A 389 9.68 28.97 -8.38
C LYS A 389 8.25 29.36 -8.75
N LYS A 390 7.96 30.66 -8.87
CA LYS A 390 6.65 31.16 -9.30
C LYS A 390 6.30 30.73 -10.73
N VAL A 391 7.28 30.74 -11.63
CA VAL A 391 7.11 30.22 -13.00
C VAL A 391 6.82 28.71 -12.98
N LEU A 392 7.56 27.94 -12.18
CA LEU A 392 7.36 26.49 -12.06
C LEU A 392 5.99 26.14 -11.46
N GLU A 393 5.54 26.86 -10.43
CA GLU A 393 4.22 26.65 -9.79
C GLU A 393 3.05 27.00 -10.71
N THR A 394 3.26 27.83 -11.73
CA THR A 394 2.23 28.23 -12.71
C THR A 394 2.32 27.51 -14.04
N SER A 395 3.32 26.63 -14.21
CA SER A 395 3.52 25.86 -15.43
C SER A 395 2.44 24.80 -15.60
N ASN A 396 1.83 24.75 -16.79
CA ASN A 396 0.88 23.72 -17.21
C ASN A 396 1.50 22.77 -18.25
N GLU A 397 2.83 22.72 -18.34
CA GLU A 397 3.48 21.85 -19.31
C GLU A 397 3.25 20.37 -18.96
N PRO A 398 2.68 19.58 -19.89
CA PRO A 398 2.36 18.20 -19.60
C PRO A 398 3.63 17.35 -19.53
N VAL A 399 3.82 16.65 -18.40
CA VAL A 399 4.90 15.69 -18.26
C VAL A 399 4.57 14.43 -19.07
N ARG A 400 5.39 14.15 -20.09
CA ARG A 400 5.18 12.99 -20.96
C ARG A 400 5.26 11.69 -20.17
N ALA A 401 4.19 10.89 -20.25
CA ALA A 401 4.15 9.53 -19.71
C ALA A 401 5.34 8.66 -20.21
N THR A 402 5.70 7.68 -19.40
CA THR A 402 6.63 6.61 -19.77
C THR A 402 5.88 5.38 -20.31
N SER A 403 6.61 4.48 -20.95
CA SER A 403 6.09 3.27 -21.58
C SER A 403 6.87 2.03 -21.13
N ILE A 404 6.24 0.86 -21.24
CA ILE A 404 6.88 -0.44 -20.95
C ILE A 404 8.18 -0.59 -21.75
N PHE A 405 8.19 -0.14 -23.01
CA PHE A 405 9.37 -0.17 -23.86
C PHE A 405 10.51 0.68 -23.29
N GLU A 406 10.21 1.91 -22.86
CA GLU A 406 11.18 2.83 -22.27
C GLU A 406 11.79 2.25 -20.99
N ILE A 407 10.94 1.74 -20.09
CA ILE A 407 11.39 1.13 -18.83
C ILE A 407 12.22 -0.12 -19.08
N THR A 408 11.78 -0.99 -20.00
CA THR A 408 12.54 -2.18 -20.41
C THR A 408 13.91 -1.81 -20.95
N LYS A 409 14.00 -0.75 -21.76
CA LYS A 409 15.26 -0.23 -22.30
C LYS A 409 16.20 0.22 -21.19
N TYR A 410 15.70 0.92 -20.16
CA TYR A 410 16.52 1.34 -19.02
C TYR A 410 16.97 0.14 -18.17
N ILE A 411 16.07 -0.81 -17.86
CA ILE A 411 16.42 -2.03 -17.12
C ILE A 411 17.55 -2.80 -17.81
N LYS A 412 17.46 -2.99 -19.14
CA LYS A 412 18.50 -3.68 -19.91
C LYS A 412 19.88 -3.01 -19.78
N LYS A 413 19.93 -1.69 -19.72
CA LYS A 413 21.17 -0.90 -19.60
C LYS A 413 21.80 -0.91 -18.20
N LEU A 414 21.09 -1.37 -17.17
CA LEU A 414 21.64 -1.41 -15.81
C LEU A 414 22.87 -2.32 -15.73
N LYS A 415 23.90 -1.91 -14.97
CA LYS A 415 25.06 -2.77 -14.70
C LYS A 415 24.69 -3.77 -13.60
N GLY A 416 24.86 -5.08 -13.84
CA GLY A 416 24.42 -6.13 -12.92
C GLY A 416 25.14 -6.13 -11.56
N LYS A 417 26.44 -5.83 -11.54
CA LYS A 417 27.31 -5.86 -10.34
C LYS A 417 27.23 -4.61 -9.45
N LYS A 418 26.06 -4.00 -9.33
CA LYS A 418 25.87 -2.78 -8.53
C LYS A 418 25.26 -3.12 -7.18
N SER A 419 25.77 -2.49 -6.13
CA SER A 419 25.25 -2.59 -4.77
C SER A 419 23.79 -2.11 -4.70
N ALA A 420 22.98 -2.84 -3.94
CA ALA A 420 21.59 -2.49 -3.69
C ALA A 420 21.47 -1.35 -2.65
N GLY A 421 20.32 -0.69 -2.65
CA GLY A 421 19.98 0.34 -1.66
C GLY A 421 19.53 -0.26 -0.32
N TYR A 422 18.82 0.54 0.46
CA TYR A 422 18.23 0.10 1.73
C TYR A 422 17.24 -1.07 1.56
N ASP A 423 16.51 -1.08 0.43
CA ASP A 423 15.57 -2.14 0.04
C ASP A 423 16.24 -3.47 -0.34
N SER A 424 17.58 -3.53 -0.38
CA SER A 424 18.40 -4.65 -0.84
C SER A 424 18.00 -5.27 -2.19
N VAL A 425 17.26 -4.55 -3.03
CA VAL A 425 16.96 -4.97 -4.41
C VAL A 425 18.05 -4.47 -5.35
N SER A 426 18.75 -5.39 -5.99
CA SER A 426 19.85 -5.06 -6.90
C SER A 426 19.41 -4.90 -8.36
N ASN A 427 20.30 -4.33 -9.16
CA ASN A 427 20.15 -4.30 -10.62
C ASN A 427 20.06 -5.70 -11.23
N TYR A 428 20.71 -6.71 -10.63
CA TYR A 428 20.63 -8.08 -11.09
C TYR A 428 19.21 -8.64 -10.93
N MET A 429 18.64 -8.47 -9.73
CA MET A 429 17.27 -8.92 -9.43
C MET A 429 16.25 -8.22 -10.33
N LEU A 430 16.37 -6.90 -10.50
CA LEU A 430 15.48 -6.11 -11.35
C LEU A 430 15.47 -6.59 -12.82
N LYS A 431 16.61 -7.08 -13.33
CA LYS A 431 16.71 -7.63 -14.68
C LYS A 431 16.03 -8.99 -14.87
N LEU A 432 15.74 -9.71 -13.79
CA LEU A 432 15.07 -11.00 -13.81
C LEU A 432 13.55 -10.89 -13.68
N LEU A 433 13.03 -9.69 -13.43
CA LEU A 433 11.59 -9.49 -13.21
C LEU A 433 10.77 -9.78 -14.47
N PRO A 434 9.57 -10.37 -14.33
CA PRO A 434 8.70 -10.66 -15.45
C PRO A 434 8.26 -9.40 -16.20
N PRO A 435 7.93 -9.52 -17.50
CA PRO A 435 7.32 -8.43 -18.27
C PRO A 435 6.08 -7.83 -17.59
N GLY A 436 5.25 -8.64 -16.93
CA GLY A 436 4.08 -8.16 -16.19
C GLY A 436 4.43 -7.24 -15.01
N TYR A 437 5.57 -7.48 -14.34
CA TYR A 437 6.04 -6.56 -13.30
C TYR A 437 6.48 -5.22 -13.91
N VAL A 438 7.13 -5.24 -15.07
CA VAL A 438 7.54 -4.02 -15.77
C VAL A 438 6.32 -3.20 -16.20
N ASP A 439 5.22 -3.85 -16.59
CA ASP A 439 3.94 -3.17 -16.85
C ASP A 439 3.38 -2.49 -15.59
N CYS A 440 3.30 -3.21 -14.47
CA CYS A 440 2.88 -2.62 -13.18
C CYS A 440 3.78 -1.44 -12.78
N LEU A 441 5.10 -1.59 -12.87
CA LEU A 441 6.05 -0.53 -12.55
C LEU A 441 5.86 0.70 -13.46
N THR A 442 5.60 0.48 -14.75
CA THR A 442 5.31 1.56 -15.71
C THR A 442 4.04 2.32 -15.31
N LYS A 443 2.98 1.62 -14.89
CA LYS A 443 1.73 2.24 -14.42
C LYS A 443 1.98 3.07 -13.15
N CYS A 444 2.75 2.55 -12.20
CA CYS A 444 3.15 3.30 -10.99
C CYS A 444 3.92 4.57 -11.35
N PHE A 445 4.91 4.48 -12.24
CA PHE A 445 5.69 5.64 -12.68
C PHE A 445 4.81 6.70 -13.32
N ASN A 446 3.88 6.29 -14.20
CA ASN A 446 2.94 7.22 -14.83
C ASN A 446 1.98 7.88 -13.83
N LYS A 447 1.52 7.13 -12.83
CA LYS A 447 0.73 7.70 -11.73
C LYS A 447 1.52 8.77 -10.98
N TRP A 448 2.75 8.47 -10.57
CA TRP A 448 3.61 9.43 -9.86
C TRP A 448 3.99 10.66 -10.70
N LEU A 449 4.21 10.49 -12.01
CA LEU A 449 4.39 11.63 -12.93
C LEU A 449 3.13 12.51 -13.00
N THR A 450 1.95 11.90 -13.03
CA THR A 450 0.67 12.62 -13.12
C THR A 450 0.34 13.35 -11.82
N GLU A 451 0.65 12.73 -10.68
CA GLU A 451 0.39 13.27 -9.34
C GLU A 451 1.50 14.19 -8.83
N CYS A 452 2.56 14.40 -9.61
CA CYS A 452 3.77 15.12 -9.19
C CYS A 452 4.33 14.62 -7.84
N SER A 453 4.26 13.31 -7.61
CA SER A 453 4.64 12.67 -6.36
C SER A 453 5.89 11.80 -6.52
N TYR A 454 6.63 11.60 -5.42
CA TYR A 454 7.79 10.71 -5.38
C TYR A 454 7.69 9.83 -4.12
N PRO A 455 7.88 8.50 -4.23
CA PRO A 455 7.71 7.63 -3.07
C PRO A 455 8.64 7.99 -1.91
N GLU A 456 8.08 8.24 -0.72
CA GLU A 456 8.89 8.58 0.47
C GLU A 456 9.97 7.53 0.79
N PRO A 457 9.71 6.21 0.71
CA PRO A 457 10.75 5.21 0.97
C PRO A 457 11.96 5.29 0.03
N TRP A 458 11.79 5.91 -1.14
CA TRP A 458 12.84 6.09 -2.14
C TRP A 458 13.72 7.31 -1.91
N LYS A 459 13.30 8.22 -1.01
CA LYS A 459 14.13 9.35 -0.58
C LYS A 459 15.17 8.95 0.47
N MET A 460 15.09 7.72 0.99
CA MET A 460 16.08 7.17 1.92
C MET A 460 17.29 6.61 1.16
N ALA A 461 18.48 6.85 1.68
CA ALA A 461 19.73 6.29 1.19
C ALA A 461 20.40 5.43 2.25
N LYS A 462 20.92 4.26 1.85
CA LYS A 462 21.85 3.49 2.69
C LYS A 462 23.25 4.08 2.56
N ILE A 463 23.78 4.65 3.63
CA ILE A 463 25.11 5.26 3.62
C ILE A 463 26.17 4.19 3.93
N ILE A 464 27.16 4.09 3.05
CA ILE A 464 28.37 3.28 3.28
C ILE A 464 29.56 4.21 3.36
N ILE A 465 30.21 4.26 4.52
CA ILE A 465 31.41 5.09 4.72
C ILE A 465 32.62 4.29 4.25
N LEU A 466 33.46 4.84 3.37
CA LEU A 466 34.73 4.24 2.95
C LEU A 466 35.92 4.98 3.54
N SER A 467 36.96 4.24 3.95
CA SER A 467 38.26 4.86 4.24
C SER A 467 38.92 5.34 2.95
N THR A 468 39.49 6.55 3.00
CA THR A 468 40.36 7.07 1.94
C THR A 468 41.81 6.62 2.12
N LEU A 469 42.16 6.09 3.29
CA LEU A 469 43.48 5.55 3.57
C LEU A 469 43.67 4.19 2.89
N LYS A 470 44.89 3.95 2.42
CA LYS A 470 45.31 2.63 1.92
C LYS A 470 45.56 1.63 3.06
N ALA A 471 45.97 2.10 4.23
CA ALA A 471 46.21 1.31 5.44
C ALA A 471 46.11 2.21 6.70
N GLY A 472 45.83 1.61 7.85
CA GLY A 472 45.72 2.30 9.15
C GLY A 472 44.27 2.56 9.59
N VAL A 473 44.15 3.26 10.72
CA VAL A 473 42.86 3.65 11.32
C VAL A 473 42.49 5.04 10.82
N PRO A 474 41.37 5.21 10.08
CA PRO A 474 40.98 6.52 9.56
C PRO A 474 40.46 7.42 10.68
N ARG A 475 40.63 8.73 10.50
CA ARG A 475 39.82 9.76 11.17
C ARG A 475 38.59 10.10 10.33
N CYS A 476 37.62 10.84 10.89
CA CYS A 476 36.40 11.24 10.19
C CYS A 476 36.69 11.96 8.85
N ASP A 477 37.63 12.90 8.84
CA ASP A 477 38.09 13.66 7.65
C ASP A 477 38.78 12.80 6.58
N GLN A 478 39.15 11.57 6.94
CA GLN A 478 39.79 10.61 6.06
C GLN A 478 38.81 9.52 5.60
N THR A 479 37.52 9.79 5.71
CA THR A 479 36.47 8.93 5.19
C THR A 479 35.71 9.60 4.05
N ARG A 480 34.95 8.82 3.28
CA ARG A 480 34.01 9.34 2.28
C ARG A 480 32.69 8.57 2.34
N PRO A 481 31.53 9.24 2.38
CA PRO A 481 30.25 8.55 2.36
C PRO A 481 29.86 8.18 0.93
N ILE A 482 29.23 7.02 0.75
CA ILE A 482 28.58 6.62 -0.49
C ILE A 482 27.11 6.36 -0.20
N SER A 483 26.24 7.11 -0.87
CA SER A 483 24.79 6.93 -0.81
C SER A 483 24.33 5.84 -1.78
N LEU A 484 23.77 4.77 -1.25
CA LEU A 484 23.15 3.70 -2.02
C LEU A 484 21.63 3.88 -2.04
N LEU A 485 21.11 4.42 -3.15
CA LEU A 485 19.67 4.58 -3.40
C LEU A 485 19.03 3.28 -3.89
N ALA A 486 17.73 3.14 -3.65
CA ALA A 486 16.90 2.05 -4.15
C ALA A 486 17.00 1.93 -5.68
N THR A 487 17.00 0.70 -6.19
CA THR A 487 17.22 0.48 -7.63
C THR A 487 16.05 1.01 -8.48
N HIS A 488 14.82 0.83 -7.99
CA HIS A 488 13.61 1.34 -8.63
C HIS A 488 13.57 2.88 -8.65
N SER A 489 14.04 3.51 -7.57
CA SER A 489 14.23 4.97 -7.47
C SER A 489 15.13 5.51 -8.58
N LYS A 490 16.34 4.96 -8.73
CA LYS A 490 17.28 5.34 -9.81
C LYS A 490 16.69 5.15 -11.21
N LEU A 491 15.84 4.13 -11.39
CA LEU A 491 15.15 3.89 -12.65
C LEU A 491 14.09 4.96 -12.92
N PHE A 492 13.34 5.38 -11.90
CA PHE A 492 12.36 6.46 -12.00
C PHE A 492 13.04 7.83 -12.20
N GLU A 493 14.11 8.12 -11.46
CA GLU A 493 14.95 9.30 -11.67
C GLU A 493 15.47 9.37 -13.09
N LYS A 494 15.81 8.23 -13.71
CA LYS A 494 16.22 8.21 -15.12
C LYS A 494 15.09 8.62 -16.07
N VAL A 495 13.84 8.28 -15.75
CA VAL A 495 12.67 8.77 -16.50
C VAL A 495 12.55 10.29 -16.34
N LEU A 496 12.60 10.78 -15.10
CA LEU A 496 12.51 12.22 -14.78
C LEU A 496 13.62 13.01 -15.48
N LEU A 497 14.86 12.52 -15.39
CA LEU A 497 16.03 13.14 -16.00
C LEU A 497 15.86 13.34 -17.50
N GLU A 498 15.36 12.33 -18.21
CA GLU A 498 15.13 12.44 -19.66
C GLU A 498 14.00 13.43 -20.00
N ARG A 499 13.03 13.64 -19.10
CA ARG A 499 12.02 14.69 -19.27
C ARG A 499 12.59 16.08 -19.02
N VAL A 500 13.30 16.26 -17.91
CA VAL A 500 13.96 17.53 -17.53
C VAL A 500 14.98 17.94 -18.59
N ARG A 501 15.80 17.00 -19.04
CA ARG A 501 16.80 17.24 -20.08
C ARG A 501 16.16 17.66 -21.39
N HIS A 502 15.16 16.92 -21.87
CA HIS A 502 14.47 17.24 -23.11
C HIS A 502 13.84 18.64 -23.04
N TRP A 503 13.20 18.96 -21.93
CA TRP A 503 12.65 20.29 -21.67
C TRP A 503 13.74 21.36 -21.70
N ALA A 504 14.81 21.22 -20.91
CA ALA A 504 15.89 22.20 -20.82
C ALA A 504 16.59 22.44 -22.16
N GLU A 505 16.81 21.38 -22.94
CA GLU A 505 17.38 21.47 -24.30
C GLU A 505 16.40 22.15 -25.27
N SER A 506 15.10 21.84 -25.20
CA SER A 506 14.07 22.45 -26.07
C SER A 506 13.88 23.95 -25.80
N GLN A 507 14.04 24.37 -24.54
CA GLN A 507 13.97 25.76 -24.10
C GLN A 507 15.32 26.49 -24.23
N GLN A 508 16.36 25.81 -24.72
CA GLN A 508 17.72 26.37 -24.85
C GLN A 508 18.29 26.94 -23.54
N LEU A 509 17.91 26.37 -22.40
CA LEU A 509 18.33 26.83 -21.07
C LEU A 509 19.77 26.47 -20.73
N VAL A 510 20.34 25.48 -21.43
CA VAL A 510 21.73 25.05 -21.24
C VAL A 510 22.61 25.76 -22.28
N PRO A 511 23.55 26.64 -21.86
CA PRO A 511 24.46 27.31 -22.77
C PRO A 511 25.26 26.31 -23.63
N ILE A 512 25.57 26.70 -24.87
CA ILE A 512 26.28 25.83 -25.83
C ILE A 512 27.71 25.53 -25.33
N GLU A 513 28.29 26.46 -24.59
CA GLU A 513 29.62 26.39 -23.98
C GLU A 513 29.67 25.44 -22.79
N GLN A 514 28.52 25.12 -22.18
CA GLN A 514 28.44 24.25 -21.02
C GLN A 514 28.61 22.79 -21.45
N SER A 515 29.84 22.28 -21.30
CA SER A 515 30.21 20.89 -21.61
C SER A 515 30.10 19.94 -20.42
N GLY A 516 30.17 20.46 -19.18
CA GLY A 516 30.05 19.70 -17.93
C GLY A 516 28.71 19.91 -17.21
N PHE A 517 28.32 18.94 -16.36
CA PHE A 517 27.12 19.01 -15.51
C PHE A 517 25.81 19.32 -16.26
N ARG A 518 25.66 18.77 -17.47
CA ARG A 518 24.40 18.85 -18.23
C ARG A 518 23.41 17.81 -17.67
N PRO A 519 22.12 18.15 -17.50
CA PRO A 519 21.07 17.20 -17.11
C PRO A 519 21.03 15.94 -18.00
#